data_AF-A0A5D4HA83-F1
#
_entry.id   AF-A0A5D4HA83-F1
#
_cell.length_a   1.000
_cell.length_b   1.000
_cell.length_c   1.000
_cell.angle_alpha   90.00
_cell.angle_beta   90.00
_cell.angle_gamma   90.00
#
_symmetry.space_group_name_H-M   'P 1'
#
loop_
_entity.id
_entity.type
_entity.pdbx_description
1 polymer ?
#
loop_
_entity_poly.entity_id
_entity_poly.type
_entity_poly.pdbx_seq_one_letter_code
_entity_poly.pdbx_strand_id
1 'polypeptide(L)' 'MDIIDVHTRSIADIADAYARTRQQRSRPLSIRTAIRALRILAPENPCSDKELSGIVAAAAVRYGHPVEFDA' A
#
# COMPACT_ATOMS: atom_id res chain seq x y z
N MET A 1 -0.38 21.44 12.74
CA MET A 1 -1.56 20.59 12.99
C MET A 1 -1.88 19.95 11.66
N ASP A 2 -1.16 18.88 11.33
CA ASP A 2 -1.32 18.20 10.05
C ASP A 2 -2.72 17.59 10.01
N ILE A 3 -3.54 18.14 9.12
CA ILE A 3 -4.79 17.53 8.69
C ILE A 3 -4.36 16.25 7.96
N ILE A 4 -4.18 15.16 8.71
CA ILE A 4 -4.09 13.83 8.13
C ILE A 4 -5.48 13.58 7.57
N ASP A 5 -5.61 13.87 6.29
CA ASP A 5 -6.80 13.64 5.48
C ASP A 5 -7.31 12.22 5.79
N VAL A 6 -8.56 12.13 6.21
CA VAL A 6 -9.23 10.89 6.63
C VAL A 6 -9.16 9.85 5.51
N HIS A 7 -9.12 10.29 4.25
CA HIS A 7 -8.94 9.43 3.08
C HIS A 7 -7.54 8.79 3.02
N THR A 8 -6.49 9.52 3.41
CA THR A 8 -5.11 9.00 3.45
C THR A 8 -4.93 7.99 4.58
N ARG A 9 -5.59 8.22 5.73
CA ARG A 9 -5.56 7.27 6.86
C ARG A 9 -6.21 5.93 6.49
N SER A 10 -7.35 5.97 5.80
CA SER A 10 -8.05 4.78 5.31
C SER A 10 -7.17 3.93 4.37
N ILE A 11 -6.47 4.56 3.42
CA ILE A 11 -5.55 3.83 2.52
C ILE A 11 -4.34 3.28 3.23
N ALA A 12 -3.76 4.02 4.17
CA ALA A 12 -2.62 3.53 4.95
C ALA A 12 -3.01 2.27 5.75
N ASP A 13 -4.21 2.24 6.35
CA ASP A 13 -4.72 1.08 7.07
C ASP A 13 -4.95 -0.13 6.14
N ILE A 14 -5.47 0.10 4.93
CA ILE A 14 -5.65 -0.96 3.92
C ILE A 14 -4.29 -1.48 3.43
N ALA A 15 -3.32 -0.60 3.20
CA ALA A 15 -1.97 -0.98 2.78
C ALA A 15 -1.25 -1.78 3.87
N ASP A 16 -1.41 -1.40 5.14
CA ASP A 16 -0.88 -2.13 6.30
C ASP A 16 -1.52 -3.52 6.41
N ALA A 17 -2.84 -3.62 6.26
CA ALA A 17 -3.54 -4.90 6.23
C ALA A 17 -3.07 -5.77 5.05
N TYR A 18 -2.94 -5.18 3.87
CA TYR A 18 -2.45 -5.88 2.68
C TYR A 18 -1.03 -6.43 2.90
N ALA A 19 -0.10 -5.61 3.38
CA ALA A 19 1.27 -6.02 3.68
C ALA A 19 1.30 -7.16 4.70
N ARG A 20 0.52 -7.06 5.79
CA ARG A 20 0.43 -8.11 6.82
C ARG A 20 -0.02 -9.46 6.25
N THR A 21 -0.98 -9.49 5.32
CA THR A 21 -1.41 -10.75 4.69
C THR A 21 -0.33 -11.40 3.82
N ARG A 22 0.66 -10.62 3.38
CA ARG A 22 1.76 -11.09 2.52
C ARG A 22 2.98 -11.57 3.31
N GLN A 23 3.00 -11.39 4.63
CA GLN A 23 4.09 -11.84 5.51
C GLN A 23 4.41 -13.33 5.43
N GLN A 24 3.43 -14.16 5.09
CA GLN A 24 3.64 -15.60 4.97
C GLN A 24 4.19 -16.05 3.60
N ARG A 25 4.40 -15.12 2.65
CA ARG A 25 4.86 -15.44 1.30
C ARG A 25 6.33 -15.03 1.10
N SER A 26 7.17 -15.97 0.70
CA SER A 26 8.60 -15.78 0.38
C SER A 26 8.87 -14.98 -0.91
N ARG A 27 7.85 -14.36 -1.50
CA ARG A 27 7.96 -13.63 -2.77
C ARG A 27 7.90 -12.13 -2.52
N PRO A 28 8.64 -11.31 -3.28
CA PRO A 28 8.57 -9.87 -3.15
C PRO A 28 7.16 -9.35 -3.44
N LEU A 29 6.83 -8.23 -2.79
CA LEU A 29 5.58 -7.53 -2.96
C LEU A 29 5.68 -6.63 -4.21
N SER A 30 4.95 -6.98 -5.26
CA SER A 30 4.80 -6.15 -6.47
C SER A 30 3.98 -4.90 -6.18
N ILE A 31 4.58 -3.74 -6.44
CA ILE A 31 3.93 -2.43 -6.27
C ILE A 31 2.69 -2.32 -7.15
N ARG A 32 2.76 -2.73 -8.43
CA ARG A 32 1.62 -2.67 -9.35
C ARG A 32 0.46 -3.53 -8.86
N THR A 33 0.76 -4.73 -8.34
CA THR A 33 -0.26 -5.64 -7.81
C THR A 33 -0.88 -5.09 -6.54
N ALA A 34 -0.08 -4.48 -5.66
CA ALA A 34 -0.55 -3.88 -4.42
C ALA A 34 -1.43 -2.64 -4.68
N ILE A 35 -1.02 -1.76 -5.59
CA ILE A 35 -1.81 -0.60 -6.02
C ILE A 35 -3.14 -1.06 -6.62
N ARG A 36 -3.14 -2.10 -7.47
CA ARG A 36 -4.36 -2.65 -8.04
C ARG A 36 -5.30 -3.20 -6.96
N ALA A 37 -4.76 -3.89 -5.95
CA ALA A 37 -5.54 -4.37 -4.82
C ALA A 37 -6.14 -3.22 -4.00
N LEU A 38 -5.36 -2.17 -3.73
CA LEU A 38 -5.80 -0.97 -3.03
C LEU A 38 -6.95 -0.27 -3.78
N ARG A 39 -6.84 -0.09 -5.10
CA ARG A 39 -7.91 0.51 -5.90
C ARG A 39 -9.18 -0.33 -5.96
N ILE A 40 -9.07 -1.66 -5.87
CA ILE A 40 -10.25 -2.53 -5.78
C ILE A 40 -10.95 -2.37 -4.42
N LEU A 41 -10.17 -2.25 -3.33
CA LEU A 41 -10.69 -2.13 -1.97
C LEU A 41 -11.19 -0.70 -1.64
N ALA A 42 -10.62 0.31 -2.29
CA ALA A 42 -10.93 1.72 -2.10
C ALA A 42 -10.99 2.45 -3.46
N PRO A 43 -12.05 2.23 -4.26
CA PRO A 43 -12.14 2.77 -5.62
C PRO A 43 -12.30 4.30 -5.66
N GLU A 44 -12.91 4.89 -4.64
CA GLU A 44 -13.14 6.34 -4.52
C GLU A 44 -11.93 7.10 -3.95
N ASN A 45 -10.80 6.42 -3.75
CA ASN A 45 -9.62 7.07 -3.20
C ASN A 45 -8.96 8.02 -4.23
N PRO A 46 -8.66 9.28 -3.84
CA PRO A 46 -8.10 10.27 -4.76
C PRO A 46 -6.57 10.16 -4.97
N CYS A 47 -5.87 9.24 -4.27
CA CYS A 47 -4.42 9.16 -4.35
C CYS A 47 -3.96 8.67 -5.73
N SER A 48 -2.97 9.36 -6.27
CA SER A 48 -2.25 8.96 -7.48
C SER A 48 -1.51 7.64 -7.27
N ASP A 49 -1.18 6.95 -8.35
CA ASP A 49 -0.38 5.71 -8.28
C ASP A 49 1.00 5.93 -7.64
N LYS A 50 1.56 7.14 -7.77
CA LYS A 50 2.81 7.51 -7.10
C LYS A 50 2.64 7.61 -5.58
N GLU A 51 1.55 8.20 -5.10
CA GLU A 51 1.24 8.28 -3.67
C GLU A 51 0.94 6.88 -3.11
N LEU A 52 0.13 6.08 -3.81
CA LEU A 52 -0.16 4.71 -3.44
C LEU A 52 1.11 3.85 -3.38
N SER A 53 2.01 4.00 -4.35
CA SER A 53 3.33 3.34 -4.34
C SER A 53 4.13 3.67 -3.08
N GLY A 54 4.19 4.95 -2.69
CA GLY A 54 4.87 5.37 -1.47
C GLY A 54 4.25 4.77 -0.20
N ILE A 55 2.92 4.74 -0.12
CA ILE A 55 2.19 4.16 1.02
C ILE A 55 2.45 2.65 1.12
N VAL A 56 2.38 1.93 0.01
CA VAL A 56 2.65 0.48 -0.04
C VAL A 56 4.11 0.19 0.35
N ALA A 57 5.06 0.94 -0.21
CA ALA A 57 6.48 0.75 0.11
C ALA A 57 6.75 0.99 1.60
N ALA A 58 6.17 2.03 2.19
CA ALA A 58 6.29 2.31 3.62
C ALA A 58 5.72 1.18 4.49
N ALA A 59 4.55 0.64 4.13
CA ALA A 59 3.96 -0.51 4.81
C ALA A 59 4.84 -1.77 4.66
N ALA A 60 5.33 -2.05 3.46
CA ALA A 60 6.19 -3.20 3.19
C ALA A 60 7.51 -3.15 3.98
N VAL A 61 8.15 -1.97 4.05
CA VAL A 61 9.36 -1.75 4.86
C VAL A 61 9.09 -2.03 6.34
N ARG A 62 7.94 -1.59 6.86
CA ARG A 62 7.56 -1.80 8.27
C ARG A 62 7.46 -3.27 8.65
N TYR A 63 7.04 -4.13 7.72
CA TYR A 63 6.90 -5.58 7.92
C TYR A 63 8.09 -6.38 7.37
N GLY A 64 9.14 -5.72 6.89
CA GLY A 64 10.35 -6.39 6.37
C GLY A 64 10.12 -7.15 5.07
N HIS A 65 9.18 -6.71 4.24
CA HIS A 65 8.92 -7.35 2.94
C HIS A 65 9.87 -6.82 1.87
N PRO A 66 10.51 -7.70 1.08
CA PRO A 66 11.15 -7.27 -0.15
C PRO A 66 10.08 -6.71 -1.09
N VAL A 67 10.36 -5.56 -1.71
CA VAL A 67 9.46 -4.85 -2.62
C VAL A 67 10.01 -4.93 -4.02
N GLU A 68 9.16 -5.25 -4.98
CA GLU A 68 9.46 -5.18 -6.41
C GLU A 68 8.73 -3.96 -7.00
N PHE A 69 9.50 -2.99 -7.48
CA PHE A 69 8.98 -1.80 -8.15
C PHE A 69 8.75 -2.11 -9.64
N ASP A 70 7.69 -2.85 -9.92
CA ASP A 70 7.21 -3.15 -11.27
C ASP A 70 6.28 -2.02 -11.77
N ALA A 71 6.81 -0.79 -11.84
CA ALA A 71 6.09 0.36 -12.37
C ALA A 71 5.77 0.18 -13.85
#